data_AF-A0A484CZ84-F1
#
_entry.id   AF-A0A484CZ84-F1
#
_cell.length_a   1.000
_cell.length_b   1.000
_cell.length_c   1.000
_cell.angle_alpha   90.00
_cell.angle_beta   90.00
_cell.angle_gamma   90.00
#
_symmetry.space_group_name_H-M   'P 1'
#
loop_
_entity.id
_entity.type
_entity.pdbx_description
1 polymer ?
#
loop_
_entity_poly.entity_id
_entity_poly.type
_entity_poly.pdbx_seq_one_letter_code
_entity_poly.pdbx_strand_id
1 'polypeptide(L)'
;MAGFGNAALDERSILAPLYQCCMVRVSTWNRLNLLKGGALSSAMRQALAFDPIHPVLAEPQLAALDRRLSGIIATVKQCMEAQGPDNALIEDRINLPHP
;
A
#
# COMPACT_ATOMS: atom_id res chain seq x y z
N MET A 1 -3.30 -9.05 15.71
CA MET A 1 -2.41 -8.00 15.17
C MET A 1 -3.06 -6.66 15.47
N ALA A 2 -2.45 -5.84 16.32
CA ALA A 2 -2.87 -4.46 16.52
C ALA A 2 -2.15 -3.59 15.47
N GLY A 3 -2.90 -2.77 14.72
CA GLY A 3 -2.32 -1.82 13.78
C GLY A 3 -1.57 -0.68 14.49
N PHE A 4 -0.64 -0.03 13.79
CA PHE A 4 0.05 1.20 14.22
C PHE A 4 0.93 1.15 15.50
N GLY A 5 1.29 -0.04 15.99
CA GLY A 5 2.09 -0.18 17.23
C GLY A 5 3.53 0.36 17.17
N ASN A 6 4.18 0.36 16.01
CA ASN A 6 5.53 0.91 15.83
C ASN A 6 5.65 1.66 14.49
N ALA A 7 5.97 2.96 14.55
CA ALA A 7 6.14 3.82 13.38
C ALA A 7 7.57 3.79 12.80
N ALA A 8 8.56 3.32 13.57
CA ALA A 8 9.95 3.24 13.15
C ALA A 8 10.30 1.92 12.44
N LEU A 9 9.50 0.87 12.66
CA LEU A 9 9.71 -0.45 12.06
C LEU A 9 8.77 -0.66 10.87
N ASP A 10 9.33 -1.10 9.74
CA ASP A 10 8.56 -1.53 8.57
C ASP A 10 8.74 -3.04 8.38
N GLU A 11 7.71 -3.80 8.75
CA GLU A 11 7.73 -5.27 8.67
C GLU A 11 7.54 -5.75 7.23
N ARG A 12 8.65 -5.98 6.53
CA ARG A 12 8.63 -6.40 5.11
C ARG A 12 7.96 -7.76 4.88
N SER A 13 7.97 -8.66 5.86
CA SER A 13 7.30 -9.97 5.77
C SER A 13 5.79 -9.85 5.55
N ILE A 14 5.16 -8.73 5.93
CA ILE A 14 3.75 -8.46 5.64
C ILE A 14 3.51 -8.34 4.13
N LEU A 15 4.52 -7.88 3.38
CA LEU A 15 4.49 -7.82 1.91
C LEU A 15 4.82 -9.16 1.25
N ALA A 16 4.99 -10.26 2.00
CA ALA A 16 5.29 -11.57 1.44
C ALA A 16 4.37 -11.98 0.29
N PRO A 17 3.03 -11.87 0.40
CA PRO A 17 2.16 -12.19 -0.73
C PRO A 17 2.47 -11.35 -1.98
N LEU A 18 2.87 -10.09 -1.80
CA LEU A 18 3.16 -9.19 -2.91
C LEU A 18 4.43 -9.59 -3.66
N TYR A 19 5.55 -9.79 -2.96
CA TYR A 19 6.81 -10.14 -3.63
C TYR A 19 6.92 -11.64 -3.99
N GLN A 20 6.09 -12.51 -3.41
CA GLN A 20 6.04 -13.93 -3.78
C GLN A 20 5.12 -14.18 -4.97
N CYS A 21 3.90 -13.63 -4.96
CA CYS A 21 2.95 -13.85 -6.05
C CYS A 21 3.15 -12.86 -7.20
N CYS A 22 3.69 -11.67 -6.92
CA CYS A 22 3.86 -10.61 -7.90
C CYS A 22 2.60 -10.27 -8.68
N MET A 23 1.41 -10.32 -8.07
CA MET A 23 0.15 -9.94 -8.71
C MET A 23 -0.52 -8.80 -7.95
N VAL A 24 -0.85 -7.72 -8.67
CA VAL A 24 -1.55 -6.55 -8.14
C VAL A 24 -2.64 -6.12 -9.11
N ARG A 25 -3.80 -5.74 -8.59
CA ARG A 25 -4.88 -5.21 -9.43
C ARG A 25 -4.50 -3.86 -10.05
N VAL A 26 -4.86 -3.64 -11.31
CA VAL A 26 -4.62 -2.37 -12.01
C VAL A 26 -5.25 -1.19 -11.27
N SER A 27 -6.48 -1.32 -10.77
CA SER A 27 -7.12 -0.25 -9.98
C SER A 27 -6.35 0.07 -8.70
N THR A 28 -5.84 -0.95 -8.00
CA THR A 28 -5.03 -0.78 -6.80
C THR A 28 -3.73 -0.06 -7.14
N TRP A 29 -3.01 -0.50 -8.18
CA TRP A 29 -1.78 0.16 -8.63
C TRP A 29 -2.00 1.64 -8.93
N ASN A 30 -3.06 1.97 -9.67
CA ASN A 30 -3.42 3.34 -10.00
C ASN A 30 -3.69 4.18 -8.74
N ARG A 31 -4.47 3.65 -7.79
CA ARG A 31 -4.75 4.34 -6.52
C ARG A 31 -3.49 4.57 -5.69
N LEU A 32 -2.61 3.56 -5.60
CA LEU A 32 -1.33 3.70 -4.89
C LEU A 32 -0.47 4.81 -5.51
N ASN A 33 -0.41 4.89 -6.83
CA ASN A 33 0.36 5.91 -7.54
C ASN A 33 -0.25 7.32 -7.40
N LEU A 34 -1.56 7.45 -7.20
CA LEU A 34 -2.20 8.74 -6.86
C LEU A 34 -1.87 9.20 -5.43
N LEU A 35 -1.63 8.25 -4.51
CA LEU A 35 -1.42 8.52 -3.09
C LEU A 35 0.06 8.72 -2.71
N LYS A 36 1.00 8.58 -3.65
CA LYS A 36 2.44 8.74 -3.41
C LYS A 36 2.82 10.17 -3.03
N GLY A 37 4.03 10.35 -2.48
CA GLY A 37 4.62 11.68 -2.28
C GLY A 37 3.95 12.51 -1.18
N GLY A 38 3.40 11.88 -0.14
CA GLY A 38 2.76 12.57 0.98
C GLY A 38 1.25 12.74 0.84
N ALA A 39 0.67 12.37 -0.31
CA ALA A 39 -0.77 12.45 -0.51
C ALA A 39 -1.53 11.49 0.42
N LEU A 40 -0.99 10.31 0.72
CA LEU A 40 -1.59 9.38 1.68
C LEU A 40 -1.67 9.98 3.09
N SER A 41 -0.57 10.48 3.65
CA SER A 41 -0.63 11.09 4.99
C SER A 41 -1.52 12.33 5.03
N SER A 42 -1.53 13.16 3.97
CA SER A 42 -2.42 14.32 3.87
C SER A 42 -3.91 13.91 3.85
N ALA A 43 -4.25 12.91 3.03
CA ALA A 43 -5.61 12.38 2.97
C ALA A 43 -6.04 11.80 4.33
N MET A 44 -5.15 11.08 5.02
CA MET A 44 -5.43 10.54 6.35
C MET A 44 -5.63 11.64 7.40
N ARG A 45 -4.83 12.72 7.39
CA ARG A 45 -5.04 13.87 8.28
C ARG A 45 -6.43 14.47 8.08
N GLN A 46 -6.84 14.69 6.83
CA GLN A 46 -8.15 15.26 6.51
C GLN A 46 -9.29 14.32 6.90
N ALA A 47 -9.15 13.02 6.62
CA ALA A 47 -10.16 12.02 6.94
C ALA A 47 -10.39 11.88 8.45
N LEU A 48 -9.34 12.07 9.26
CA LEU A 48 -9.38 11.91 10.72
C LEU A 48 -9.58 13.24 11.47
N ALA A 49 -9.61 14.38 10.78
CA ALA A 49 -9.61 15.71 11.39
C ALA A 49 -10.82 15.99 12.28
N PHE A 50 -11.96 15.37 11.97
CA PHE A 50 -13.23 15.58 12.68
C PHE A 50 -13.60 14.42 13.61
N ASP A 51 -12.66 13.50 13.85
CA ASP A 51 -12.89 12.41 14.78
C ASP A 51 -12.95 12.94 16.22
N PRO A 52 -13.95 12.55 17.04
CA PRO A 52 -14.04 12.97 18.43
C PRO A 52 -12.81 12.66 19.30
N ILE A 53 -11.99 11.66 18.92
CA ILE A 53 -10.77 11.29 19.65
C ILE A 53 -9.49 11.88 19.03
N HIS A 54 -9.62 12.89 18.16
CA HIS A 54 -8.47 13.50 17.50
C HIS A 54 -7.41 14.03 18.49
N PRO A 55 -6.10 13.77 18.26
CA PRO A 55 -5.53 13.06 17.10
C PRO A 55 -5.61 11.53 17.22
N VAL A 56 -6.18 10.88 16.20
CA VAL A 56 -6.28 9.41 16.11
C VAL A 56 -4.93 8.76 15.79
N LEU A 57 -4.16 9.37 14.89
CA LEU A 57 -2.81 8.95 14.51
C LEU A 57 -1.82 10.08 14.77
N ALA A 58 -0.70 9.77 15.43
CA ALA A 58 0.37 10.74 15.60
C ALA A 58 1.20 10.91 14.31
N GLU A 59 1.88 12.05 14.18
CA GLU A 59 2.67 12.41 13.00
C GLU A 59 3.72 11.36 12.59
N PRO A 60 4.42 10.66 13.51
CA PRO A 60 5.32 9.58 13.11
C PRO A 60 4.63 8.44 12.36
N GLN A 61 3.40 8.08 12.74
CA GLN A 61 2.60 7.04 12.07
C GLN A 61 2.17 7.50 10.68
N LEU A 62 1.78 8.77 10.54
CA LEU A 62 1.44 9.37 9.25
C LEU A 62 2.65 9.37 8.30
N ALA A 63 3.83 9.76 8.78
CA ALA A 63 5.07 9.67 8.00
C ALA A 63 5.44 8.23 7.65
N ALA A 64 5.21 7.28 8.56
CA ALA A 64 5.45 5.86 8.32
C ALA A 64 4.55 5.30 7.21
N LEU A 65 3.30 5.77 7.08
CA LEU A 65 2.41 5.37 5.99
C LEU A 65 2.99 5.73 4.61
N ASP A 66 3.48 6.96 4.44
CA ASP A 66 4.07 7.39 3.16
C ASP A 66 5.36 6.61 2.82
N ARG A 67 6.20 6.35 3.84
CA ARG A 67 7.41 5.54 3.67
C ARG A 67 7.08 4.10 3.26
N ARG A 68 6.09 3.48 3.92
CA ARG A 68 5.62 2.13 3.61
C ARG A 68 4.98 2.06 2.22
N LEU A 69 4.17 3.05 1.85
CA LEU A 69 3.61 3.16 0.50
C LEU A 69 4.72 3.21 -0.56
N SER A 70 5.78 3.97 -0.31
CA SER A 70 6.94 4.02 -1.22
C SER A 70 7.60 2.65 -1.38
N GLY A 71 7.73 1.91 -0.27
CA GLY A 71 8.21 0.52 -0.28
C GLY A 71 7.32 -0.42 -1.10
N ILE A 72 6.00 -0.34 -0.91
CA ILE A 72 5.02 -1.13 -1.69
C ILE A 72 5.17 -0.84 -3.18
N ILE A 73 5.20 0.43 -3.58
CA ILE A 73 5.35 0.84 -4.98
C ILE A 73 6.64 0.29 -5.58
N ALA A 74 7.75 0.33 -4.83
CA ALA A 74 9.02 -0.23 -5.27
C ALA A 74 8.93 -1.76 -5.48
N THR A 75 8.28 -2.48 -4.57
CA THR A 75 8.06 -3.93 -4.73
C THR A 75 7.22 -4.27 -5.96
N VAL A 76 6.15 -3.50 -6.25
CA VAL A 76 5.36 -3.73 -7.47
C VAL A 76 6.20 -3.49 -8.72
N LYS A 77 7.00 -2.42 -8.76
CA LYS A 77 7.90 -2.16 -9.89
C LYS A 77 8.90 -3.30 -10.09
N GLN A 78 9.49 -3.80 -9.00
CA GLN A 78 10.39 -4.95 -9.07
C GLN A 78 9.69 -6.19 -9.66
N CYS A 79 8.42 -6.43 -9.30
CA CYS A 79 7.63 -7.51 -9.90
C CYS A 79 7.38 -7.29 -11.40
N MET A 80 7.08 -6.05 -11.82
CA MET A 80 6.92 -5.70 -13.24
C MET A 80 8.23 -5.90 -14.03
N GLU A 81 9.37 -5.57 -13.43
CA GLU A 81 10.70 -5.79 -14.02
C GLU A 81 11.05 -7.28 -14.11
N ALA A 82 10.67 -8.08 -13.11
CA ALA A 82 11.00 -9.50 -13.04
C ALA A 82 10.11 -10.40 -13.93
N GLN A 83 8.82 -10.08 -14.04
CA GLN A 83 7.84 -10.95 -14.69
C GLN A 83 7.11 -10.28 -15.86
N GLY A 84 7.32 -8.99 -16.10
CA GLY A 84 6.60 -8.18 -17.08
C GLY A 84 5.35 -7.52 -16.50
N PRO A 85 4.94 -6.35 -17.04
CA PRO A 85 3.80 -5.59 -16.52
C PRO A 85 2.48 -6.34 -16.62
N ASP A 86 2.24 -7.11 -17.69
CA ASP A 86 0.97 -7.82 -17.91
C ASP A 86 0.76 -9.00 -16.95
N ASN A 87 1.85 -9.60 -16.46
CA ASN A 87 1.80 -10.65 -15.44
C ASN A 87 1.67 -10.05 -14.04
N ALA A 88 2.27 -8.87 -13.82
CA ALA A 88 2.25 -8.21 -12.53
C ALA A 88 0.98 -7.43 -12.23
N LEU A 89 0.36 -6.87 -13.27
CA LEU A 89 -0.83 -6.03 -13.17
C LEU A 89 -2.05 -6.78 -13.73
N ILE A 90 -2.85 -7.35 -12.84
CA ILE A 90 -4.06 -8.09 -13.19
C ILE A 90 -5.27 -7.15 -13.27
N GLU A 91 -6.18 -7.39 -14.21
CA GLU A 91 -7.44 -6.66 -14.25
C GLU A 91 -8.33 -6.99 -13.04
N ASP A 92 -9.21 -6.06 -12.65
CA ASP A 92 -10.06 -6.22 -11.46
C ASP A 92 -11.04 -7.39 -11.55
N ARG A 93 -11.31 -7.87 -12.77
CA ARG A 93 -12.07 -9.11 -12.96
C ARG A 93 -11.11 -10.29 -12.82
N ILE A 94 -10.98 -10.79 -11.59
CA ILE A 94 -10.54 -12.18 -11.43
C ILE A 94 -11.66 -13.04 -12.03
N ASN A 95 -11.53 -13.42 -13.30
CA ASN A 95 -12.19 -14.62 -13.78
C ASN A 95 -11.56 -15.77 -13.00
N LEU A 96 -12.17 -16.13 -11.88
CA LEU A 96 -11.86 -17.37 -11.19
C LEU A 96 -12.07 -18.50 -12.21
N PRO A 97 -11.06 -19.29 -12.57
CA PRO A 97 -11.32 -20.56 -13.19
C PRO A 97 -12.11 -21.36 -12.15
N HIS A 98 -13.40 -21.59 -12.41
CA HIS A 98 -14.16 -22.55 -11.62
C HIS A 98 -13.62 -23.95 -11.95
N PRO A 99 -13.29 -24.79 -10.96
CA PRO A 99 -13.29 -26.23 -11.15
C PRO A 99 -14.72 -26.75 -11.35
#